data_AF-A0A0G0YK07-F1
#
_entry.id   AF-A0A0G0YK07-F1
#
_cell.length_a   1.000
_cell.length_b   1.000
_cell.length_c   1.000
_cell.angle_alpha   90.00
_cell.angle_beta   90.00
_cell.angle_gamma   90.00
#
_symmetry.space_group_name_H-M   'P 1'
#
loop_
_entity.id
_entity.type
_entity.pdbx_description
1 polymer ?
#
loop_
_entity_poly.entity_id
_entity_poly.type
_entity_poly.pdbx_seq_one_letter_code
_entity_poly.pdbx_strand_id
1 'polypeptide(L)'
;MNILIFGDSITWGAYDPEQGGWATRLRNYFEEKDNDTDVYNLGISGDTTAALLNRIEIEAKSREPNLIIFAIGINDAQFIHSTNGLRVSLDEFQQNLAKLLSIAKKFTDKVVFVGLAAVDESKTTPCPWKPDKSYYNENIERLDNAIKKFCEDNKLKFIPMKNVVGNDDLIERGGRGVWGEFRRARAFRRSEARRLPIPCGFLKCGLFLK
;
A
#
# COMPACT_ATOMS: atom_id res chain seq x y z
N MET A 1 3.74 -22.16 -0.48
CA MET A 1 4.51 -20.90 -0.50
C MET A 1 3.80 -19.85 0.36
N ASN A 2 4.49 -19.19 1.27
CA ASN A 2 3.92 -18.16 2.15
C ASN A 2 4.30 -16.75 1.64
N ILE A 3 3.29 -15.96 1.27
CA ILE A 3 3.43 -14.57 0.83
C ILE A 3 2.92 -13.65 1.93
N LEU A 4 3.82 -12.83 2.48
CA LEU A 4 3.48 -11.85 3.50
C LEU A 4 3.40 -10.46 2.88
N ILE A 5 2.25 -9.79 3.04
CA ILE A 5 2.03 -8.43 2.53
C ILE A 5 1.90 -7.48 3.71
N PHE A 6 2.99 -6.79 4.04
CA PHE A 6 2.98 -5.74 5.05
C PHE A 6 2.57 -4.42 4.41
N GLY A 7 1.61 -3.73 5.03
CA GLY A 7 1.19 -2.44 4.54
C GLY A 7 0.23 -1.73 5.47
N ASP A 8 -0.47 -0.74 4.91
CA ASP A 8 -1.40 0.11 5.63
C ASP A 8 -2.88 -0.23 5.32
N SER A 9 -3.77 0.76 5.46
CA SER A 9 -5.19 0.66 5.13
C SER A 9 -5.48 0.23 3.70
N ILE A 10 -4.60 0.56 2.74
CA ILE A 10 -4.77 0.19 1.33
C ILE A 10 -4.60 -1.32 1.17
N THR A 11 -3.57 -1.89 1.81
CA THR A 11 -3.32 -3.33 1.86
C THR A 11 -4.41 -4.07 2.63
N TRP A 12 -4.86 -3.50 3.76
CA TRP A 12 -6.00 -4.02 4.53
C TRP A 12 -7.29 -4.17 3.68
N GLY A 13 -7.44 -3.37 2.61
CA GLY A 13 -8.67 -3.33 1.81
C GLY A 13 -9.73 -2.42 2.38
N ALA A 14 -9.33 -1.37 3.10
CA ALA A 14 -10.26 -0.41 3.66
C ALA A 14 -11.16 0.19 2.55
N TYR A 15 -12.46 0.25 2.82
CA TYR A 15 -13.48 0.82 1.92
C TYR A 15 -13.76 0.00 0.64
N ASP A 16 -13.33 -1.26 0.61
CA ASP A 16 -13.70 -2.22 -0.42
C ASP A 16 -14.45 -3.43 0.17
N PRO A 17 -15.71 -3.24 0.61
CA PRO A 17 -16.47 -4.31 1.25
C PRO A 17 -16.87 -5.43 0.29
N GLU A 18 -16.86 -5.18 -1.02
CA GLU A 18 -17.28 -6.16 -2.03
C GLU A 18 -16.18 -7.22 -2.24
N GLN A 19 -14.91 -6.80 -2.25
CA GLN A 19 -13.81 -7.67 -2.69
C GLN A 19 -12.59 -7.64 -1.76
N GLY A 20 -12.63 -6.88 -0.66
CA GLY A 20 -11.63 -6.92 0.42
C GLY A 20 -10.25 -6.36 0.06
N GLY A 21 -10.12 -5.55 -0.98
CA GLY A 21 -8.85 -4.99 -1.44
C GLY A 21 -8.00 -5.93 -2.30
N TRP A 22 -6.87 -5.40 -2.81
CA TRP A 22 -6.01 -6.09 -3.76
C TRP A 22 -5.30 -7.31 -3.16
N ALA A 23 -4.96 -7.27 -1.87
CA ALA A 23 -4.34 -8.40 -1.16
C ALA A 23 -5.30 -9.60 -1.07
N THR A 24 -6.59 -9.34 -0.80
CA THR A 24 -7.64 -10.37 -0.81
C THR A 24 -7.83 -10.95 -2.20
N ARG A 25 -7.85 -10.12 -3.25
CA ARG A 25 -7.90 -10.61 -4.64
C ARG A 25 -6.70 -11.48 -5.01
N LEU A 26 -5.51 -11.12 -4.52
CA LEU A 26 -4.30 -11.93 -4.73
C LEU A 26 -4.43 -13.29 -4.03
N ARG A 27 -4.94 -13.32 -2.79
CA ARG A 27 -5.25 -14.56 -2.08
C ARG A 27 -6.22 -15.43 -2.87
N ASN A 28 -7.37 -14.87 -3.29
CA ASN A 28 -8.38 -15.59 -4.08
C ASN A 28 -7.78 -16.15 -5.39
N TYR A 29 -6.92 -15.39 -6.06
CA TYR A 29 -6.26 -15.84 -7.28
C TYR A 29 -5.42 -17.10 -7.05
N PHE A 30 -4.65 -17.16 -5.95
CA PHE A 30 -3.89 -18.35 -5.61
C PHE A 30 -4.81 -19.48 -5.15
N GLU A 31 -5.83 -19.23 -4.34
CA GLU A 31 -6.83 -20.25 -3.95
C GLU A 31 -7.54 -20.89 -5.16
N GLU A 32 -7.69 -20.16 -6.28
CA GLU A 32 -8.30 -20.70 -7.50
C GLU A 32 -7.32 -21.42 -8.44
N LYS A 33 -6.03 -21.04 -8.41
CA LYS A 33 -5.03 -21.44 -9.43
C LYS A 33 -3.91 -22.32 -8.90
N ASP A 34 -3.59 -22.20 -7.62
CA ASP A 34 -2.45 -22.81 -6.95
C ASP A 34 -2.74 -22.94 -5.44
N ASN A 35 -3.32 -24.08 -5.07
CA ASN A 35 -3.77 -24.38 -3.71
C ASN A 35 -2.62 -24.53 -2.69
N ASP A 36 -1.36 -24.40 -3.09
CA ASP A 36 -0.21 -24.50 -2.20
C ASP A 36 0.36 -23.11 -1.83
N THR A 37 -0.26 -22.00 -2.27
CA THR A 37 0.20 -20.64 -1.95
C THR A 37 -0.73 -19.94 -0.96
N ASP A 38 -0.22 -19.66 0.24
CA ASP A 38 -0.88 -18.87 1.27
C ASP A 38 -0.50 -17.38 1.16
N VAL A 39 -1.52 -16.52 1.06
CA VAL A 39 -1.34 -15.06 1.06
C VAL A 39 -1.84 -14.46 2.37
N TYR A 40 -0.94 -13.85 3.12
CA TYR A 40 -1.23 -13.20 4.39
C TYR A 40 -1.32 -11.68 4.20
N ASN A 41 -2.54 -11.16 4.31
CA ASN A 41 -2.78 -9.72 4.40
C ASN A 41 -2.40 -9.23 5.82
N LEU A 42 -1.26 -8.55 5.92
CA LEU A 42 -0.75 -7.95 7.15
C LEU A 42 -0.84 -6.41 7.10
N GLY A 43 -1.85 -5.88 6.41
CA GLY A 43 -2.16 -4.46 6.36
C GLY A 43 -2.81 -3.97 7.65
N ILE A 44 -2.33 -2.85 8.22
CA ILE A 44 -2.97 -2.21 9.39
C ILE A 44 -3.29 -0.75 9.07
N SER A 45 -4.55 -0.37 9.28
CA SER A 45 -5.01 0.98 8.96
C SER A 45 -4.27 2.06 9.75
N GLY A 46 -3.61 2.97 9.03
CA GLY A 46 -2.89 4.10 9.61
C GLY A 46 -1.43 3.84 9.97
N ASP A 47 -0.93 2.63 9.73
CA ASP A 47 0.49 2.27 9.91
C ASP A 47 1.39 3.14 9.05
N THR A 48 2.50 3.56 9.65
CA THR A 48 3.67 4.14 8.99
C THR A 48 4.79 3.12 8.93
N THR A 49 5.89 3.42 8.25
CA THR A 49 7.10 2.57 8.31
C THR A 49 7.61 2.37 9.74
N ALA A 50 7.55 3.42 10.57
CA ALA A 50 7.93 3.35 11.99
C ALA A 50 7.02 2.40 12.79
N ALA A 51 5.70 2.42 12.53
CA ALA A 51 4.77 1.50 13.18
C ALA A 51 5.03 0.04 12.78
N LEU A 52 5.28 -0.20 11.49
CA LEU A 52 5.55 -1.53 10.95
C LEU A 52 6.82 -2.16 11.55
N LEU A 53 7.87 -1.37 11.81
CA LEU A 53 9.10 -1.87 12.45
C LEU A 53 8.87 -2.56 13.80
N ASN A 54 7.82 -2.17 14.53
CA ASN A 54 7.52 -2.76 15.84
C ASN A 54 6.90 -4.17 15.76
N ARG A 55 6.36 -4.56 14.60
CA ARG A 55 5.61 -5.82 14.44
C ARG A 55 6.17 -6.77 13.39
N ILE A 56 6.96 -6.27 12.43
CA ILE A 56 7.42 -7.06 11.29
C ILE A 56 8.15 -8.35 11.70
N GLU A 57 9.06 -8.29 12.69
CA GLU A 57 9.90 -9.44 13.03
C GLU A 57 9.07 -10.59 13.61
N ILE A 58 8.17 -10.30 14.55
CA ILE A 58 7.32 -11.32 15.17
C ILE A 58 6.32 -11.88 14.15
N GLU A 59 5.72 -11.03 13.33
CA GLU A 59 4.71 -11.46 12.34
C GLU A 59 5.31 -12.28 11.19
N ALA A 60 6.54 -11.96 10.77
CA ALA A 60 7.30 -12.74 9.80
C ALA A 60 7.73 -14.08 10.39
N LYS A 61 8.29 -14.09 11.61
CA LYS A 61 8.70 -15.33 12.28
C LYS A 61 7.57 -16.33 12.43
N SER A 62 6.36 -15.87 12.73
CA SER A 62 5.19 -16.75 12.91
C SER A 62 4.68 -17.40 11.62
N ARG A 63 5.14 -16.99 10.44
CA ARG A 63 4.57 -17.42 9.15
C ARG A 63 5.60 -17.90 8.14
N GLU A 64 6.88 -17.89 8.47
CA GLU A 64 7.97 -18.45 7.65
C GLU A 64 7.86 -18.03 6.15
N PRO A 65 7.94 -16.73 5.84
CA PRO A 65 7.66 -16.22 4.51
C PRO A 65 8.64 -16.75 3.46
N ASN A 66 8.12 -17.12 2.29
CA ASN A 66 8.94 -17.29 1.09
C ASN A 66 9.08 -15.98 0.31
N LEU A 67 8.12 -15.07 0.43
CA LEU A 67 8.11 -13.75 -0.20
C LEU A 67 7.55 -12.71 0.78
N ILE A 68 8.24 -11.58 0.89
CA ILE A 68 7.76 -10.39 1.61
C ILE A 68 7.48 -9.26 0.61
N ILE A 69 6.28 -8.69 0.70
CA ILE A 69 5.86 -7.51 -0.05
C ILE A 69 5.63 -6.36 0.92
N PHE A 70 6.29 -5.24 0.68
CA PHE A 70 6.05 -3.98 1.38
C PHE A 70 5.21 -3.04 0.53
N ALA A 71 4.02 -2.71 1.01
CA ALA A 71 3.10 -1.73 0.43
C ALA A 71 2.74 -0.71 1.53
N ILE A 72 3.72 0.14 1.88
CA ILE A 72 3.71 1.02 3.05
C ILE A 72 4.38 2.35 2.70
N GLY A 73 3.91 3.44 3.29
CA GLY A 73 4.50 4.78 3.13
C GLY A 73 3.51 5.90 2.87
N ILE A 74 2.25 5.58 2.56
CA ILE A 74 1.25 6.64 2.31
C ILE A 74 0.98 7.46 3.57
N ASN A 75 0.99 6.82 4.74
CA ASN A 75 0.77 7.52 6.02
C ASN A 75 2.00 8.30 6.48
N ASP A 76 3.20 7.89 6.09
CA ASP A 76 4.44 8.63 6.29
C ASP A 76 4.38 9.96 5.52
N ALA A 77 3.77 9.95 4.32
CA ALA A 77 3.54 11.12 3.47
C ALA A 77 2.46 12.09 3.98
N GLN A 78 1.75 11.78 5.06
CA GLN A 78 0.77 12.70 5.65
C GLN A 78 1.49 13.96 6.12
N PHE A 79 1.05 15.11 5.63
CA PHE A 79 1.46 16.40 6.19
C PHE A 79 0.63 16.68 7.44
N ILE A 80 1.30 16.97 8.54
CA ILE A 80 0.71 17.28 9.85
C ILE A 80 0.84 18.78 10.07
N HIS A 81 -0.29 19.48 10.10
CA HIS A 81 -0.33 20.95 10.18
C HIS A 81 0.24 21.46 11.50
N SER A 82 -0.10 20.81 12.61
CA SER A 82 0.37 21.17 13.95
C SER A 82 1.89 21.11 14.13
N THR A 83 2.58 20.22 13.40
CA THR A 83 4.04 20.10 13.45
C THR A 83 4.73 20.66 12.21
N ASN A 84 3.96 21.20 11.26
CA ASN A 84 4.43 21.73 9.98
C ASN A 84 5.40 20.79 9.24
N GLY A 85 5.04 19.51 9.11
CA GLY A 85 5.93 18.51 8.55
C GLY A 85 5.26 17.18 8.24
N LEU A 86 6.03 16.27 7.63
CA LEU A 86 5.57 14.91 7.39
C LEU A 86 5.39 14.16 8.71
N ARG A 87 4.44 13.23 8.75
CA ARG A 87 4.20 12.35 9.90
C ARG A 87 5.43 11.50 10.21
N VAL A 88 6.18 11.12 9.19
CA VAL A 88 7.52 10.53 9.31
C VAL A 88 8.42 11.33 8.37
N SER A 89 9.51 11.88 8.91
CA SER A 89 10.44 12.66 8.09
C SER A 89 11.06 11.82 6.97
N LEU A 90 11.52 12.45 5.88
CA LEU A 90 12.14 11.70 4.78
C LEU A 90 13.35 10.88 5.27
N ASP A 91 14.19 11.48 6.11
CA ASP A 91 15.39 10.83 6.63
C ASP A 91 15.04 9.61 7.48
N GLU A 92 14.05 9.74 8.36
CA GLU A 92 13.55 8.63 9.18
C GLU A 92 12.91 7.55 8.29
N PHE A 93 12.13 7.94 7.29
CA PHE A 93 11.51 7.02 6.34
C PHE A 93 12.58 6.17 5.62
N GLN A 94 13.64 6.79 5.09
CA GLN A 94 14.74 6.09 4.43
C GLN A 94 15.48 5.14 5.39
N GLN A 95 15.72 5.57 6.63
CA GLN A 95 16.29 4.70 7.67
C GLN A 95 15.37 3.52 7.99
N ASN A 96 14.05 3.75 8.02
CA ASN A 96 13.08 2.70 8.28
C ASN A 96 13.03 1.69 7.12
N LEU A 97 13.12 2.11 5.86
CA LEU A 97 13.25 1.19 4.71
C LEU A 97 14.46 0.25 4.86
N ALA A 98 15.62 0.81 5.24
CA ALA A 98 16.83 0.02 5.46
C ALA A 98 16.65 -1.01 6.60
N LYS A 99 16.04 -0.60 7.72
CA LYS A 99 15.74 -1.49 8.85
C LYS A 99 14.73 -2.58 8.47
N LEU A 100 13.66 -2.23 7.75
CA LEU A 100 12.64 -3.17 7.26
C LEU A 100 13.26 -4.23 6.35
N LEU A 101 14.12 -3.82 5.41
CA LEU A 101 14.84 -4.75 4.55
C LEU A 101 15.77 -5.66 5.36
N SER A 102 16.54 -5.10 6.29
CA SER A 102 17.44 -5.88 7.15
C SER A 102 16.69 -6.96 7.94
N ILE A 103 15.51 -6.62 8.49
CA ILE A 103 14.67 -7.60 9.20
C ILE A 103 14.10 -8.64 8.22
N ALA A 104 13.55 -8.21 7.08
CA ALA A 104 12.99 -9.12 6.07
C ALA A 104 14.01 -10.15 5.57
N LYS A 105 15.26 -9.73 5.35
CA LYS A 105 16.37 -10.58 4.89
C LYS A 105 16.77 -11.67 5.89
N LYS A 106 16.35 -11.59 7.16
CA LYS A 106 16.50 -12.70 8.11
C LYS A 106 15.61 -13.90 7.76
N PHE A 107 14.54 -13.67 6.99
CA PHE A 107 13.50 -14.68 6.71
C PHE A 107 13.46 -15.10 5.24
N THR A 108 13.65 -14.17 4.30
CA THR A 108 13.68 -14.49 2.86
C THR A 108 14.51 -13.50 2.07
N ASP A 109 15.10 -13.99 0.97
CA ASP A 109 15.76 -13.14 -0.02
C ASP A 109 14.80 -12.46 -1.00
N LYS A 110 13.58 -12.99 -1.14
CA LYS A 110 12.57 -12.48 -2.07
C LYS A 110 11.78 -11.36 -1.39
N VAL A 111 12.19 -10.12 -1.65
CA VAL A 111 11.57 -8.91 -1.12
C VAL A 111 11.14 -8.01 -2.27
N VAL A 112 9.90 -7.50 -2.21
CA VAL A 112 9.32 -6.59 -3.20
C VAL A 112 8.77 -5.36 -2.50
N PHE A 113 8.96 -4.18 -3.09
CA PHE A 113 8.29 -2.96 -2.68
C PHE A 113 7.25 -2.54 -3.72
N VAL A 114 6.09 -2.11 -3.25
CA VAL A 114 5.02 -1.51 -4.05
C VAL A 114 5.07 -0.01 -3.84
N GLY A 115 5.01 0.75 -4.93
CA GLY A 115 4.99 2.21 -4.91
C GLY A 115 3.72 2.78 -4.28
N LEU A 116 3.74 4.10 -4.06
CA LEU A 116 2.63 4.84 -3.50
C LEU A 116 1.70 5.33 -4.60
N ALA A 117 0.39 5.24 -4.34
CA ALA A 117 -0.62 5.76 -5.24
C ALA A 117 -0.82 7.27 -5.00
N ALA A 118 -1.04 8.02 -6.09
CA ALA A 118 -1.45 9.41 -6.02
C ALA A 118 -2.83 9.54 -5.37
N VAL A 119 -3.12 10.73 -4.84
CA VAL A 119 -4.40 11.06 -4.22
C VAL A 119 -5.12 12.20 -4.92
N ASP A 120 -6.44 12.27 -4.74
CA ASP A 120 -7.21 13.46 -5.10
C ASP A 120 -7.10 14.50 -3.98
N GLU A 121 -6.19 15.45 -4.16
CA GLU A 121 -5.91 16.50 -3.17
C GLU A 121 -7.11 17.35 -2.82
N SER A 122 -8.09 17.51 -3.73
CA SER A 122 -9.33 18.26 -3.45
C SER A 122 -10.16 17.62 -2.32
N LYS A 123 -9.82 16.39 -1.94
CA LYS A 123 -10.53 15.58 -0.95
C LYS A 123 -9.66 15.19 0.24
N THR A 124 -8.36 15.50 0.17
CA THR A 124 -7.38 15.15 1.19
C THR A 124 -6.61 16.35 1.74
N THR A 125 -6.93 17.58 1.30
CA THR A 125 -6.25 18.81 1.73
C THR A 125 -7.25 19.86 2.25
N PRO A 126 -7.63 19.81 3.53
CA PRO A 126 -7.27 18.81 4.53
C PRO A 126 -8.13 17.55 4.48
N CYS A 127 -7.72 16.51 5.21
CA CYS A 127 -8.50 15.31 5.43
C CYS A 127 -9.80 15.65 6.19
N PRO A 128 -11.00 15.39 5.61
CA PRO A 128 -12.27 15.76 6.24
C PRO A 128 -12.50 15.19 7.64
N TRP A 129 -11.92 14.04 7.94
CA TRP A 129 -12.08 13.33 9.23
C TRP A 129 -10.97 13.63 10.24
N LYS A 130 -9.86 14.26 9.82
CA LYS A 130 -8.76 14.69 10.69
C LYS A 130 -8.15 15.96 10.08
N PRO A 131 -8.74 17.14 10.35
CA PRO A 131 -8.35 18.39 9.70
C PRO A 131 -6.88 18.80 9.90
N ASP A 132 -6.23 18.29 10.95
CA ASP A 132 -4.80 18.45 11.21
C ASP A 132 -3.90 17.69 10.22
N LYS A 133 -4.48 16.92 9.29
CA LYS A 133 -3.73 16.10 8.33
C LYS A 133 -4.11 16.43 6.90
N SER A 134 -3.12 16.52 6.02
CA SER A 134 -3.31 16.58 4.58
C SER A 134 -2.50 15.50 3.86
N TYR A 135 -2.92 15.15 2.65
CA TYR A 135 -2.06 14.42 1.71
C TYR A 135 -1.84 15.30 0.49
N TYR A 136 -0.57 15.53 0.17
CA TYR A 136 -0.12 16.25 -1.01
C TYR A 136 0.62 15.27 -1.92
N ASN A 137 0.32 15.24 -3.22
CA ASN A 137 0.99 14.36 -4.16
C ASN A 137 2.48 14.64 -4.28
N GLU A 138 2.90 15.88 -4.07
CA GLU A 138 4.33 16.24 -4.00
C GLU A 138 5.06 15.43 -2.92
N ASN A 139 4.49 15.33 -1.72
CA ASN A 139 5.09 14.56 -0.62
C ASN A 139 5.05 13.05 -0.90
N ILE A 140 3.96 12.57 -1.51
CA ILE A 140 3.81 11.17 -1.91
C ILE A 140 4.85 10.81 -2.97
N GLU A 141 5.02 11.62 -4.01
CA GLU A 141 6.00 11.40 -5.08
C GLU A 141 7.43 11.48 -4.53
N ARG A 142 7.70 12.37 -3.57
CA ARG A 142 9.00 12.44 -2.88
C ARG A 142 9.34 11.13 -2.17
N LEU A 143 8.39 10.53 -1.43
CA LEU A 143 8.58 9.27 -0.73
C LEU A 143 8.59 8.06 -1.70
N ASP A 144 7.76 8.06 -2.73
CA ASP A 144 7.74 7.01 -3.76
C ASP A 144 9.09 6.94 -4.51
N ASN A 145 9.65 8.09 -4.86
CA ASN A 145 11.00 8.18 -5.44
C ASN A 145 12.08 7.67 -4.48
N ALA A 146 11.93 7.90 -3.17
CA ALA A 146 12.83 7.34 -2.17
C ALA A 146 12.74 5.81 -2.09
N ILE A 147 11.53 5.23 -2.15
CA ILE A 147 11.34 3.76 -2.24
C ILE A 147 11.98 3.22 -3.52
N LYS A 148 11.70 3.86 -4.66
CA LYS A 148 12.24 3.44 -5.96
C LYS A 148 13.76 3.43 -5.96
N LYS A 149 14.39 4.54 -5.54
CA LYS A 149 15.85 4.65 -5.42
C LYS A 149 16.41 3.60 -4.46
N PHE A 150 15.78 3.41 -3.30
CA PHE A 150 16.18 2.40 -2.33
C PHE A 150 16.16 1.00 -2.95
N CYS A 151 15.15 0.67 -3.75
CA CYS A 151 15.08 -0.61 -4.45
C CYS A 151 16.17 -0.77 -5.51
N GLU A 152 16.44 0.28 -6.29
CA GLU A 152 17.52 0.29 -7.29
C GLU A 152 18.88 0.05 -6.63
N ASP A 153 19.20 0.79 -5.57
CA ASP A 153 20.47 0.69 -4.84
C ASP A 153 20.67 -0.71 -4.21
N ASN A 154 19.59 -1.37 -3.80
CA ASN A 154 19.62 -2.70 -3.18
C ASN A 154 19.29 -3.86 -4.15
N LYS A 155 19.14 -3.59 -5.45
CA LYS A 155 18.75 -4.58 -6.49
C LYS A 155 17.46 -5.33 -6.16
N LEU A 156 16.51 -4.63 -5.55
CA LEU A 156 15.18 -5.15 -5.20
C LEU A 156 14.18 -4.84 -6.30
N LYS A 157 13.12 -5.64 -6.36
CA LYS A 157 12.03 -5.39 -7.29
C LYS A 157 11.08 -4.32 -6.73
N PHE A 158 10.85 -3.30 -7.54
CA PHE A 158 9.89 -2.23 -7.29
C PHE A 158 8.72 -2.34 -8.27
N ILE A 159 7.49 -2.25 -7.76
CA ILE A 159 6.27 -2.24 -8.55
C ILE A 159 5.70 -0.82 -8.51
N PRO A 160 5.83 -0.02 -9.59
CA PRO A 160 5.31 1.33 -9.60
C PRO A 160 3.77 1.31 -9.59
N MET A 161 3.18 2.23 -8.82
CA MET A 161 1.73 2.46 -8.83
C MET A 161 1.33 3.65 -9.72
N LYS A 162 2.30 4.40 -10.24
CA LYS A 162 2.09 5.47 -11.21
C LYS A 162 1.43 4.89 -12.47
N ASN A 163 0.28 5.46 -12.84
CA ASN A 163 -0.56 5.03 -13.98
C ASN A 163 -1.25 3.66 -13.84
N VAL A 164 -1.21 3.03 -12.66
CA VAL A 164 -2.05 1.84 -12.37
C VAL A 164 -3.49 2.26 -12.05
N VAL A 165 -3.65 3.49 -11.55
CA VAL A 165 -4.93 4.17 -11.32
C VAL A 165 -5.01 5.32 -12.33
N GLY A 166 -6.00 5.30 -13.23
CA GLY A 166 -6.23 6.39 -14.19
C GLY A 166 -7.03 7.55 -13.57
N ASN A 167 -7.01 8.74 -14.20
CA ASN A 167 -7.83 9.87 -13.75
C ASN A 167 -9.34 9.54 -13.69
N ASP A 168 -9.83 8.68 -14.58
CA ASP A 168 -11.21 8.18 -14.55
C ASP A 168 -11.48 7.17 -13.42
N ASP A 169 -10.42 6.59 -12.84
CA ASP A 169 -10.50 5.80 -11.61
C ASP A 169 -10.44 6.68 -10.35
N LEU A 170 -10.25 8.00 -10.51
CA LEU A 170 -10.34 9.02 -9.45
C LEU A 170 -11.68 9.78 -9.51
N ILE A 171 -12.40 9.69 -10.64
CA ILE A 171 -13.64 10.42 -10.91
C ILE A 171 -14.82 9.44 -11.00
N GLU A 172 -15.75 9.50 -10.05
CA GLU A 172 -17.02 8.75 -10.11
C GLU A 172 -17.83 9.15 -11.36
N ARG A 173 -18.02 8.22 -12.31
CA ARG A 173 -19.10 8.31 -13.29
C ARG A 173 -20.38 7.75 -12.68
N GLY A 174 -21.34 8.64 -12.45
CA GLY A 174 -22.64 8.32 -11.86
C GLY A 174 -23.48 7.35 -12.67
N GLY A 175 -24.12 6.41 -11.96
CA GLY A 175 -25.20 5.56 -12.44
C GLY A 175 -26.13 5.27 -11.27
N ARG A 176 -27.39 5.69 -11.39
CA ARG A 176 -28.44 5.63 -10.37
C ARG A 176 -28.82 4.19 -10.01
N GLY A 177 -28.96 3.90 -8.71
CA GLY A 177 -29.63 2.70 -8.21
C GLY A 177 -29.31 2.42 -6.74
N VAL A 178 -30.31 2.57 -5.86
CA VAL A 178 -30.39 2.04 -4.46
C VAL A 178 -29.50 2.67 -3.36
N TRP A 179 -28.74 3.74 -3.62
CA TRP A 179 -27.87 4.38 -2.60
C TRP A 179 -28.33 5.79 -2.17
N GLY A 180 -29.58 5.88 -1.69
CA GLY A 180 -30.28 7.13 -1.37
C GLY A 180 -29.90 7.85 -0.07
N GLU A 181 -29.30 7.19 0.92
CA GLU A 181 -29.09 7.83 2.24
C GLU A 181 -27.79 7.39 2.92
N PHE A 182 -26.62 7.84 2.44
CA PHE A 182 -25.40 7.96 3.27
C PHE A 182 -24.43 8.93 2.57
N ARG A 183 -24.87 10.18 2.41
CA ARG A 183 -24.10 11.27 1.79
C ARG A 183 -23.58 12.22 2.86
N ARG A 184 -22.25 12.25 3.05
CA ARG A 184 -21.46 13.47 3.34
C ARG A 184 -19.96 13.16 3.18
N ALA A 185 -19.37 13.79 2.16
CA ALA A 185 -17.94 14.03 1.89
C ALA A 185 -16.97 12.83 2.07
N ARG A 186 -16.68 12.06 1.00
CA ARG A 186 -15.55 11.12 1.00
C ARG A 186 -15.18 10.61 -0.39
N ALA A 187 -14.90 11.51 -1.33
CA ALA A 187 -14.69 11.11 -2.71
C ALA A 187 -13.25 10.62 -3.03
N PHE A 188 -12.45 10.21 -2.04
CA PHE A 188 -11.16 9.54 -2.29
C PHE A 188 -11.25 7.99 -2.26
N ARG A 189 -12.41 7.38 -1.97
CA ARG A 189 -12.40 5.98 -1.51
C ARG A 189 -13.49 5.06 -2.04
N ARG A 190 -13.90 5.23 -3.30
CA ARG A 190 -14.82 4.27 -3.95
C ARG A 190 -14.40 3.81 -5.34
N SER A 191 -13.61 4.61 -6.05
CA SER A 191 -13.27 4.33 -7.45
C SER A 191 -11.94 3.57 -7.59
N GLU A 192 -10.97 3.76 -6.70
CA GLU A 192 -9.66 3.11 -6.76
C GLU A 192 -9.71 1.63 -6.33
N ALA A 193 -10.35 1.31 -5.21
CA ALA A 193 -10.36 -0.06 -4.68
C ALA A 193 -11.23 -1.03 -5.50
N ARG A 194 -12.21 -0.52 -6.26
CA ARG A 194 -13.01 -1.35 -7.17
C ARG A 194 -12.20 -1.90 -8.35
N ARG A 195 -11.09 -1.23 -8.70
CA ARG A 195 -10.39 -1.47 -9.97
C ARG A 195 -8.92 -1.75 -9.86
N LEU A 196 -8.27 -1.61 -8.71
CA LEU A 196 -6.89 -2.07 -8.54
C LEU A 196 -6.82 -3.55 -8.94
N PRO A 197 -6.29 -3.88 -10.12
CA PRO A 197 -6.03 -5.26 -10.47
C PRO A 197 -4.97 -5.74 -9.48
N ILE A 198 -4.74 -7.05 -9.36
CA ILE A 198 -3.44 -7.53 -8.87
C ILE A 198 -2.39 -6.70 -9.63
N PRO A 199 -1.55 -5.88 -8.97
CA PRO A 199 -0.75 -4.87 -9.67
C PRO A 199 -0.05 -5.53 -10.85
N CYS A 200 -0.33 -5.08 -12.09
CA CYS A 200 -0.03 -5.83 -13.31
C CYS A 200 1.45 -6.30 -13.43
N GLY A 201 2.36 -5.67 -12.69
CA GLY A 201 3.75 -6.09 -12.54
C GLY A 201 3.96 -7.44 -11.81
N PHE A 202 3.01 -7.90 -11.00
CA PHE A 202 3.10 -9.20 -10.32
C PHE A 202 3.05 -10.38 -11.31
N LEU A 203 2.14 -10.33 -12.28
CA LEU A 203 1.97 -11.36 -13.31
C LEU A 203 2.97 -11.20 -14.47
N LYS A 204 3.30 -9.96 -14.89
CA LYS A 204 4.23 -9.72 -16.00
C LYS A 204 5.71 -9.90 -15.65
N CYS A 205 6.10 -9.67 -14.41
CA CYS A 205 7.52 -9.69 -14.03
C CYS A 205 7.94 -11.04 -13.41
N GLY A 206 7.27 -12.14 -13.76
CA GLY A 206 7.68 -13.51 -13.40
C GLY A 206 7.80 -13.81 -11.91
N LEU A 207 7.19 -13.00 -11.02
CA LEU A 207 7.38 -13.15 -9.56
C LEU A 207 6.82 -14.49 -9.03
N PHE A 208 5.92 -15.10 -9.80
CA PHE A 208 5.15 -16.29 -9.45
C PHE A 208 5.30 -17.42 -10.49
N LEU A 209 6.23 -17.26 -11.44
CA LEU A 209 6.49 -18.27 -12.47
C LEU A 209 7.92 -18.81 -12.29
N LYS A 210 7.98 -19.95 -11.60
CA LYS A 210 9.14 -20.82 -11.30
C LYS A 210 10.05 -20.40 -10.14
#